data_AF-A0A7V3FMP0-F1
#
_entry.id   AF-A0A7V3FMP0-F1
#
_cell.length_a   1.000
_cell.length_b   1.000
_cell.length_c   1.000
_cell.angle_alpha   90.00
_cell.angle_beta   90.00
_cell.angle_gamma   90.00
#
_symmetry.space_group_name_H-M   'P 1'
#
loop_
_entity.id
_entity.type
_entity.pdbx_description
1 polymer ?
#
loop_
_entity_poly.entity_id
_entity_poly.type
_entity_poly.pdbx_seq_one_letter_code
_entity_poly.pdbx_strand_id
1 'polypeptide(L)'
;MNALFFRLILTLALLGFAAGEARALDYRSLEEGLAYSTLQADGAKLHLLKVDLKRYQVKVLDARDWKSPALPVKTFAEKSKALAAINANFFDTEDRPLGLVLQEGKLKNPPKKISWWASLLLKGDRASIQKAFDKEQVLSWDNGVQAGPRLVVAGKTPKLKEEISPKSAVGIDRQGH
;
A
#
# COMPACT_ATOMS: atom_id res chain seq x y z
N MET A 1 -2.30 73.96 -13.64
CA MET A 1 -2.01 73.47 -12.27
C MET A 1 -2.75 72.15 -12.12
N ASN A 2 -2.00 71.07 -11.91
CA ASN A 2 -2.38 69.69 -12.23
C ASN A 2 -3.23 69.05 -11.13
N ALA A 3 -4.32 68.37 -11.50
CA ALA A 3 -4.98 67.38 -10.66
C ALA A 3 -4.55 65.97 -11.14
N LEU A 4 -3.66 65.35 -10.38
CA LEU A 4 -3.16 63.99 -10.57
C LEU A 4 -4.29 62.97 -10.47
N PHE A 5 -4.51 62.20 -11.54
CA PHE A 5 -5.27 60.95 -11.47
C PHE A 5 -4.39 59.85 -10.86
N PHE A 6 -4.66 59.49 -9.60
CA PHE A 6 -4.05 58.32 -8.97
C PHE A 6 -4.79 57.07 -9.43
N ARG A 7 -4.30 56.40 -10.49
CA ARG A 7 -4.75 55.05 -10.88
C ARG A 7 -3.97 54.02 -10.07
N LEU A 8 -4.61 53.47 -9.04
CA LEU A 8 -4.11 52.31 -8.30
C LEU A 8 -4.21 51.07 -9.21
N ILE A 9 -3.10 50.68 -9.86
CA ILE A 9 -3.00 49.42 -10.57
C ILE A 9 -2.71 48.33 -9.53
N LEU A 10 -3.72 47.54 -9.20
CA LEU A 10 -3.58 46.34 -8.37
C LEU A 10 -3.01 45.21 -9.24
N THR A 11 -1.69 45.09 -9.31
CA THR A 11 -1.03 43.96 -9.98
C THR A 11 -1.18 42.71 -9.09
N LEU A 12 -2.17 41.88 -9.39
CA LEU A 12 -2.34 40.57 -8.76
C LEU A 12 -1.21 39.66 -9.28
N ALA A 13 -0.08 39.61 -8.56
CA ALA A 13 0.97 38.65 -8.83
C ALA A 13 0.47 37.25 -8.42
N LEU A 14 -0.13 36.53 -9.38
CA LEU A 14 -0.34 35.09 -9.29
C LEU A 14 1.02 34.41 -9.23
N LEU A 15 1.52 34.21 -8.01
CA LEU A 15 2.58 33.27 -7.71
C LEU A 15 2.06 31.87 -8.06
N GLY A 16 2.28 31.48 -9.32
CA GLY A 16 2.11 30.12 -9.77
C GLY A 16 3.11 29.25 -9.02
N PHE A 17 2.67 28.63 -7.93
CA PHE A 17 3.35 27.43 -7.44
C PHE A 17 3.27 26.41 -8.56
N ALA A 18 4.41 26.09 -9.17
CA ALA A 18 4.56 24.93 -10.02
C ALA A 18 4.27 23.70 -9.15
N ALA A 19 3.01 23.27 -9.14
CA ALA A 19 2.66 21.93 -8.74
C ALA A 19 3.44 21.01 -9.69
N GLY A 20 4.43 20.28 -9.16
CA GLY A 20 5.13 19.28 -9.96
C GLY A 20 4.08 18.39 -10.61
N GLU A 21 4.08 18.35 -11.95
CA GLU A 21 3.12 17.53 -12.67
C GLU A 21 3.32 16.09 -12.22
N ALA A 22 2.28 15.52 -11.59
CA ALA A 22 2.24 14.10 -11.30
C ALA A 22 2.23 13.38 -12.66
N ARG A 23 3.40 12.96 -13.13
CA ARG A 23 3.51 12.21 -14.37
C ARG A 23 2.68 10.95 -14.21
N ALA A 24 1.66 10.80 -15.06
CA ALA A 24 0.88 9.58 -15.11
C ALA A 24 1.84 8.40 -15.32
N LEU A 25 1.78 7.42 -14.42
CA LEU A 25 2.56 6.20 -14.57
C LEU A 25 2.06 5.46 -15.81
N ASP A 26 2.98 5.09 -16.68
CA ASP A 26 2.67 4.28 -17.85
C ASP A 26 2.64 2.80 -17.43
N TYR A 27 1.43 2.27 -17.32
CA TYR A 27 1.20 0.87 -16.96
C TYR A 27 1.08 0.04 -18.22
N ARG A 28 1.97 -0.94 -18.39
CA ARG A 28 1.82 -1.98 -19.40
C ARG A 28 0.80 -3.00 -18.92
N SER A 29 -0.28 -3.20 -19.68
CA SER A 29 -1.21 -4.30 -19.45
C SER A 29 -0.46 -5.63 -19.62
N LEU A 30 -0.54 -6.49 -18.61
CA LEU A 30 -0.07 -7.88 -18.71
C LEU A 30 -1.22 -8.76 -19.19
N GLU A 31 -2.38 -8.60 -18.56
CA GLU A 31 -3.65 -9.26 -18.87
C GLU A 31 -4.80 -8.32 -18.45
N GLU A 32 -6.04 -8.67 -18.78
CA GLU A 32 -7.20 -7.87 -18.39
C GLU A 32 -7.32 -7.80 -16.86
N GLY A 33 -7.17 -6.60 -16.28
CA GLY A 33 -7.17 -6.39 -14.83
C GLY A 33 -5.83 -6.59 -14.14
N LEU A 34 -4.75 -6.86 -14.88
CA LEU A 34 -3.41 -6.97 -14.32
C LEU A 34 -2.44 -6.11 -15.12
N ALA A 35 -1.84 -5.11 -14.48
CA ALA A 35 -0.93 -4.18 -15.15
C ALA A 35 0.35 -3.96 -14.34
N TYR A 36 1.43 -3.66 -15.04
CA TYR A 36 2.75 -3.51 -14.46
C TYR A 36 3.47 -2.28 -14.97
N SER A 37 4.22 -1.61 -14.09
CA SER A 37 5.05 -0.46 -14.43
C SER A 37 6.34 -0.48 -13.63
N THR A 38 7.31 0.32 -14.08
CA THR A 38 8.50 0.64 -13.30
C THR A 38 8.69 2.13 -13.20
N LEU A 39 9.12 2.61 -12.04
CA LEU A 39 9.44 4.01 -11.80
C LEU A 39 10.88 4.11 -11.30
N GLN A 40 11.64 5.04 -11.88
CA GLN A 40 12.93 5.45 -11.33
C GLN A 40 12.70 6.67 -10.44
N ALA A 41 13.11 6.60 -9.18
CA ALA A 41 13.01 7.70 -8.22
C ALA A 41 14.21 7.64 -7.27
N ASP A 42 14.92 8.77 -7.11
CA ASP A 42 16.02 8.93 -6.16
C ASP A 42 17.08 7.81 -6.19
N GLY A 43 17.44 7.35 -7.40
CA GLY A 43 18.41 6.27 -7.60
C GLY A 43 17.87 4.86 -7.32
N ALA A 44 16.59 4.71 -6.98
CA ALA A 44 15.91 3.45 -6.79
C ALA A 44 14.98 3.12 -7.97
N LYS A 45 14.86 1.81 -8.26
CA LYS A 45 13.89 1.26 -9.21
C LYS A 45 12.71 0.65 -8.45
N LEU A 46 11.54 1.22 -8.64
CA LEU A 46 10.29 0.69 -8.10
C LEU A 46 9.63 -0.21 -9.14
N HIS A 47 9.09 -1.32 -8.66
CA HIS A 47 8.27 -2.25 -9.42
C HIS A 47 6.83 -2.09 -8.94
N LEU A 48 5.91 -1.74 -9.84
CA LEU A 48 4.50 -1.51 -9.50
C LEU A 48 3.63 -2.53 -10.20
N LEU A 49 2.84 -3.26 -9.42
CA LEU A 49 1.80 -4.16 -9.90
C LEU A 49 0.44 -3.59 -9.52
N LYS A 50 -0.47 -3.49 -10.48
CA LYS A 50 -1.85 -3.05 -10.29
C LYS A 50 -2.78 -4.21 -10.60
N VAL A 51 -3.75 -4.45 -9.71
CA VAL A 51 -4.60 -5.64 -9.73
C VAL A 51 -6.06 -5.24 -9.58
N ASP A 52 -6.91 -5.64 -10.52
CA ASP A 52 -8.36 -5.54 -10.39
C ASP A 52 -8.91 -6.69 -9.55
N LEU A 53 -9.41 -6.37 -8.35
CA LEU A 53 -9.94 -7.34 -7.39
C LEU A 53 -11.22 -8.03 -7.86
N LYS A 54 -11.90 -7.51 -8.89
CA LYS A 54 -13.04 -8.21 -9.52
C LYS A 54 -12.61 -9.39 -10.37
N ARG A 55 -11.32 -9.46 -10.74
CA ARG A 55 -10.75 -10.46 -11.66
C ARG A 55 -9.76 -11.38 -10.97
N TYR A 56 -8.96 -10.81 -10.05
CA TYR A 56 -7.92 -11.55 -9.36
C TYR A 56 -8.15 -11.56 -7.86
N GLN A 57 -7.89 -12.73 -7.26
CA GLN A 57 -7.89 -12.86 -5.81
C GLN A 57 -6.53 -12.49 -5.24
N VAL A 58 -6.54 -11.61 -4.24
CA VAL A 58 -5.38 -11.35 -3.38
C VAL A 58 -5.56 -12.14 -2.09
N LYS A 59 -4.59 -12.99 -1.78
CA LYS A 59 -4.60 -13.85 -0.58
C LYS A 59 -3.41 -13.52 0.32
N VAL A 60 -3.61 -13.70 1.63
CA VAL A 60 -2.53 -13.76 2.60
C VAL A 60 -2.08 -15.21 2.71
N LEU A 61 -0.77 -15.46 2.67
CA LEU A 61 -0.18 -16.79 2.80
C LEU A 61 0.68 -16.83 4.07
N ASP A 62 0.72 -17.99 4.71
CA ASP A 62 1.46 -18.20 5.96
C ASP A 62 2.33 -19.44 5.87
N ALA A 63 3.63 -19.30 6.19
CA ALA A 63 4.60 -20.40 6.13
C ALA A 63 4.21 -21.58 7.04
N ARG A 64 3.47 -21.30 8.11
CA ARG A 64 3.00 -22.30 9.09
C ARG A 64 2.05 -23.33 8.46
N ASP A 65 1.35 -22.97 7.38
CA ASP A 65 0.52 -23.93 6.64
C ASP A 65 1.34 -25.03 5.95
N TRP A 66 2.63 -24.76 5.71
CA TRP A 66 3.60 -25.74 5.21
C TRP A 66 4.54 -26.27 6.29
N LYS A 67 4.17 -26.13 7.57
CA LYS A 67 4.97 -26.56 8.73
C LYS A 67 6.38 -25.97 8.73
N SER A 68 6.55 -24.76 8.19
CA SER A 68 7.82 -24.03 8.18
C SER A 68 7.68 -22.75 8.99
N PRO A 69 8.72 -22.32 9.76
CA PRO A 69 8.69 -21.03 10.44
C PRO A 69 8.70 -19.86 9.44
N ALA A 70 9.45 -20.00 8.35
CA ALA A 70 9.52 -19.03 7.25
C ALA A 70 9.68 -19.73 5.90
N LEU A 71 9.34 -19.05 4.81
CA LEU A 71 9.60 -19.49 3.44
C LEU A 71 10.02 -18.31 2.56
N PRO A 72 10.89 -18.52 1.56
CA PRO A 72 11.15 -17.50 0.54
C PRO A 72 9.87 -17.15 -0.24
N VAL A 73 9.70 -15.86 -0.60
CA VAL A 73 8.55 -15.38 -1.40
C VAL A 73 8.37 -16.17 -2.69
N LYS A 74 9.48 -16.54 -3.35
CA LYS A 74 9.45 -17.39 -4.55
C LYS A 74 8.80 -18.74 -4.28
N THR A 75 9.12 -19.38 -3.15
CA THR A 75 8.53 -20.65 -2.75
C THR A 75 7.05 -20.52 -2.42
N PHE A 76 6.62 -19.40 -1.81
CA PHE A 76 5.19 -19.11 -1.66
C PHE A 76 4.49 -19.04 -3.01
N ALA A 77 5.05 -18.30 -3.97
CA ALA A 77 4.46 -18.16 -5.31
C ALA A 77 4.34 -19.52 -6.02
N GLU A 78 5.39 -20.34 -6.00
CA GLU A 78 5.40 -21.68 -6.59
C GLU A 78 4.36 -22.61 -5.95
N LYS A 79 4.33 -22.69 -4.60
CA LYS A 79 3.43 -23.58 -3.87
C LYS A 79 1.96 -23.17 -4.00
N SER A 80 1.68 -21.88 -4.06
CA SER A 80 0.32 -21.34 -4.21
C SER A 80 -0.13 -21.17 -5.65
N LYS A 81 0.78 -21.34 -6.62
CA LYS A 81 0.57 -21.02 -8.04
C LYS A 81 0.15 -19.55 -8.23
N ALA A 82 0.67 -18.64 -7.41
CA ALA A 82 0.36 -17.22 -7.52
C ALA A 82 1.06 -16.60 -8.73
N LEU A 83 0.36 -15.70 -9.42
CA LEU A 83 0.92 -14.92 -10.53
C LEU A 83 2.02 -13.95 -10.07
N ALA A 84 1.88 -13.44 -8.84
CA ALA A 84 2.85 -12.59 -8.18
C ALA A 84 2.76 -12.78 -6.66
N ALA A 85 3.88 -12.54 -5.96
CA ALA A 85 3.94 -12.54 -4.51
C ALA A 85 4.94 -11.50 -4.02
N ILE A 86 4.66 -10.89 -2.86
CA ILE A 86 5.55 -9.95 -2.16
C ILE A 86 5.59 -10.30 -0.68
N ASN A 87 6.65 -9.90 0.02
CA ASN A 87 6.68 -9.95 1.49
C ASN A 87 5.73 -8.89 2.09
N ALA A 88 5.08 -9.22 3.22
CA ALA A 88 3.95 -8.43 3.74
C ALA A 88 4.20 -7.78 5.11
N ASN A 89 4.37 -8.56 6.17
CA ASN A 89 4.54 -8.09 7.56
C ASN A 89 5.98 -8.23 8.06
N PHE A 90 6.21 -7.66 9.26
CA PHE A 90 7.45 -7.84 10.02
C PHE A 90 7.36 -9.08 10.90
N PHE A 91 8.53 -9.64 11.21
CA PHE A 91 8.70 -10.83 12.05
C PHE A 91 9.65 -10.51 13.21
N ASP A 92 9.53 -11.25 14.31
CA ASP A 92 10.53 -11.22 15.38
C ASP A 92 11.74 -12.12 15.05
N THR A 93 12.67 -12.24 16.00
CA THR A 93 13.88 -13.06 15.86
C THR A 93 13.62 -14.57 15.82
N GLU A 94 12.38 -15.00 16.07
CA GLU A 94 11.94 -16.40 16.01
C GLU A 94 11.00 -16.64 14.80
N ASP A 95 11.05 -15.76 13.80
CA ASP A 95 10.21 -15.79 12.59
C ASP A 95 8.70 -15.70 12.87
N ARG A 96 8.28 -15.19 14.04
CA ARG A 96 6.85 -15.03 14.36
C ARG A 96 6.34 -13.70 13.82
N PRO A 97 5.15 -13.68 13.17
CA PRO A 97 4.49 -12.45 12.77
C PRO A 97 4.34 -11.44 13.91
N LEU A 98 4.78 -10.20 13.70
CA LEU A 98 4.59 -9.15 14.70
C LEU A 98 3.16 -8.59 14.72
N GLY A 99 2.48 -8.53 13.57
CA GLY A 99 1.14 -7.95 13.44
C GLY A 99 0.09 -8.96 13.00
N LEU A 100 -1.14 -8.48 12.79
CA LEU A 100 -2.26 -9.26 12.25
C LEU A 100 -1.83 -10.18 11.10
N VAL A 101 -2.25 -11.44 11.18
CA VAL A 101 -2.33 -12.36 10.05
C VAL A 101 -3.72 -12.98 10.09
N LEU A 102 -4.54 -12.63 9.10
CA LEU A 102 -5.87 -13.17 8.85
C LEU A 102 -5.85 -13.84 7.48
N GLN A 103 -6.20 -15.12 7.44
CA GLN A 103 -6.17 -15.91 6.23
C GLN A 103 -7.42 -16.76 6.13
N GLU A 104 -8.18 -16.58 5.06
CA GLU A 104 -9.43 -17.28 4.78
C GLU A 104 -10.39 -17.30 6.00
N GLY A 105 -10.57 -16.12 6.62
CA GLY A 105 -11.41 -15.90 7.80
C GLY A 105 -10.81 -16.40 9.12
N LYS A 106 -9.64 -17.04 9.09
CA LYS A 106 -8.97 -17.58 10.28
C LYS A 106 -7.91 -16.60 10.79
N LEU A 107 -8.06 -16.16 12.03
CA LEU A 107 -7.06 -15.35 12.70
C LEU A 107 -5.85 -16.22 13.09
N LYS A 108 -4.75 -16.08 12.35
CA LYS A 108 -3.48 -16.80 12.56
C LYS A 108 -2.51 -16.04 13.47
N ASN A 109 -2.64 -14.72 13.54
CA ASN A 109 -1.91 -13.87 14.50
C ASN A 109 -2.77 -12.63 14.82
N PRO A 110 -2.92 -12.22 16.10
CA PRO A 110 -3.76 -11.10 16.46
C PRO A 110 -3.17 -9.75 16.00
N PRO A 111 -4.02 -8.73 15.77
CA PRO A 111 -3.54 -7.37 15.52
C PRO A 111 -2.84 -6.80 16.75
N LYS A 112 -1.82 -5.95 16.53
CA LYS A 112 -1.15 -5.18 17.60
C LYS A 112 -1.60 -3.72 17.60
N LYS A 113 -1.68 -3.14 18.80
CA LYS A 113 -2.00 -1.73 19.04
C LYS A 113 -0.75 -0.84 18.83
N ILE A 114 -0.30 -0.75 17.58
CA ILE A 114 0.82 0.11 17.18
C ILE A 114 0.26 1.27 16.36
N SER A 115 0.37 2.49 16.90
CA SER A 115 -0.36 3.68 16.41
C SER A 115 -0.05 4.08 14.97
N TRP A 116 1.15 3.74 14.49
CA TRP A 116 1.64 4.01 13.14
C TRP A 116 1.44 2.85 12.16
N TRP A 117 0.90 1.71 12.62
CA TRP A 117 0.54 0.57 11.77
C TRP A 117 -0.89 0.68 11.24
N ALA A 118 -1.14 -0.05 10.16
CA ALA A 118 -2.46 -0.29 9.62
C ALA A 118 -2.56 -1.70 9.06
N SER A 119 -3.80 -2.16 8.92
CA SER A 119 -4.12 -3.46 8.35
C SER A 119 -4.64 -3.26 6.94
N LEU A 120 -4.04 -3.96 5.97
CA LEU A 120 -4.72 -4.28 4.72
C LEU A 120 -5.73 -5.37 5.03
N LEU A 121 -6.98 -5.19 4.64
CA LEU A 121 -8.07 -6.13 4.83
C LEU A 121 -8.77 -6.37 3.49
N LEU A 122 -9.10 -7.63 3.18
CA LEU A 122 -9.58 -8.08 1.87
C LEU A 122 -10.77 -9.03 2.03
N LYS A 123 -11.82 -8.82 1.22
CA LYS A 123 -13.02 -9.66 1.18
C LYS A 123 -13.64 -9.60 -0.21
N GLY A 124 -13.55 -10.67 -0.98
CA GLY A 124 -13.95 -10.67 -2.39
C GLY A 124 -13.25 -9.56 -3.18
N ASP A 125 -14.04 -8.71 -3.83
CA ASP A 125 -13.59 -7.56 -4.63
C ASP A 125 -13.36 -6.28 -3.81
N ARG A 126 -13.40 -6.37 -2.47
CA ARG A 126 -13.25 -5.24 -1.56
C ARG A 126 -11.91 -5.28 -0.84
N ALA A 127 -11.24 -4.14 -0.80
CA ALA A 127 -10.08 -3.87 0.03
C ALA A 127 -10.30 -2.68 0.96
N SER A 128 -9.64 -2.68 2.12
CA SER A 128 -9.55 -1.55 3.04
C SER A 128 -8.17 -1.47 3.67
N ILE A 129 -7.68 -0.24 3.85
CA ILE A 129 -6.51 0.03 4.70
C ILE A 129 -6.98 0.85 5.89
N GLN A 130 -7.00 0.25 7.07
CA GLN A 130 -7.52 0.88 8.28
C GLN A 130 -6.70 0.54 9.52
N LYS A 131 -6.82 1.36 10.56
CA LYS A 131 -6.31 1.05 11.89
C LYS A 131 -7.23 0.03 12.56
N ALA A 132 -7.10 -1.25 12.20
CA ALA A 132 -7.85 -2.33 12.83
C ALA A 132 -7.00 -2.98 13.91
N PHE A 133 -7.30 -2.67 15.17
CA PHE A 133 -6.58 -3.20 16.33
C PHE A 133 -7.38 -4.22 17.15
N ASP A 134 -8.68 -4.32 16.88
CA ASP A 134 -9.58 -5.24 17.57
C ASP A 134 -9.89 -6.43 16.68
N LYS A 135 -9.94 -7.62 17.29
CA LYS A 135 -10.16 -8.89 16.58
C LYS A 135 -11.51 -8.91 15.87
N GLU A 136 -12.53 -8.36 16.50
CA GLU A 136 -13.90 -8.35 16.02
C GLU A 136 -14.01 -7.54 14.72
N GLN A 137 -13.24 -6.46 14.58
CA GLN A 137 -13.21 -5.64 13.38
C GLN A 137 -12.63 -6.41 12.18
N VAL A 138 -11.57 -7.22 12.42
CA VAL A 138 -10.87 -7.93 11.35
C VAL A 138 -11.58 -9.21 10.93
N LEU A 139 -12.31 -9.88 11.83
CA LEU A 139 -13.01 -11.14 11.54
C LEU A 139 -14.17 -11.00 10.54
N SER A 140 -14.60 -9.78 10.22
CA SER A 140 -15.56 -9.53 9.15
C SER A 140 -14.96 -9.70 7.74
N TRP A 141 -13.64 -9.81 7.63
CA TRP A 141 -12.86 -9.94 6.39
C TRP A 141 -12.32 -11.36 6.20
N ASP A 142 -11.90 -11.68 4.98
CA ASP A 142 -11.38 -13.02 4.66
C ASP A 142 -9.85 -13.06 4.80
N ASN A 143 -9.16 -12.01 4.33
CA ASN A 143 -7.72 -11.93 4.41
C ASN A 143 -7.30 -10.61 5.03
N GLY A 144 -6.15 -10.59 5.70
CA GLY A 144 -5.61 -9.37 6.24
C GLY A 144 -4.20 -9.49 6.82
N VAL A 145 -3.46 -8.40 6.69
CA VAL A 145 -2.09 -8.30 7.19
C VAL A 145 -1.84 -6.91 7.75
N GLN A 146 -1.15 -6.82 8.89
CA GLN A 146 -0.81 -5.55 9.51
C GLN A 146 0.69 -5.25 9.41
N ALA A 147 0.99 -4.04 8.95
CA ALA A 147 2.33 -3.51 8.81
C ALA A 147 2.32 -1.98 8.94
N GLY A 148 3.48 -1.35 8.85
CA GLY A 148 3.59 0.10 8.82
C GLY A 148 4.98 0.59 8.41
N PRO A 149 5.15 1.91 8.29
CA PRO A 149 4.14 2.95 8.49
C PRO A 149 3.14 3.07 7.33
N ARG A 150 2.00 3.75 7.57
CA ARG A 150 1.12 4.20 6.47
C ARG A 150 1.83 5.27 5.65
N LEU A 151 1.91 5.07 4.35
CA LEU A 151 2.61 5.97 3.42
C LEU A 151 1.71 7.09 2.89
N VAL A 152 0.42 6.80 2.68
CA VAL A 152 -0.57 7.76 2.19
C VAL A 152 -1.86 7.59 3.00
N VAL A 153 -2.43 8.70 3.49
CA VAL A 153 -3.68 8.73 4.24
C VAL A 153 -4.57 9.80 3.62
N ALA A 154 -5.72 9.40 3.08
CA ALA A 154 -6.65 10.30 2.39
C ALA A 154 -5.95 11.18 1.33
N GLY A 155 -5.07 10.58 0.53
CA GLY A 155 -4.31 11.27 -0.52
C GLY A 155 -3.15 12.15 -0.04
N LYS A 156 -2.83 12.15 1.26
CA LYS A 156 -1.74 12.94 1.85
C LYS A 156 -0.65 12.04 2.41
N THR A 157 0.61 12.40 2.16
CA THR A 157 1.78 11.75 2.78
C THR A 157 1.94 12.28 4.22
N PRO A 158 1.90 11.44 5.27
CA PRO A 158 2.19 11.88 6.62
C PRO A 158 3.68 12.18 6.79
N LYS A 159 4.07 12.83 7.89
CA LYS A 159 5.49 12.97 8.23
C LYS A 159 6.09 11.60 8.53
N LEU A 160 7.07 11.19 7.73
CA LEU A 160 7.78 9.92 7.87
C LEU A 160 9.25 10.17 8.23
N LYS A 161 9.87 9.18 8.86
CA LYS A 161 11.33 9.17 9.03
C LYS A 161 11.97 8.95 7.67
N GLU A 162 12.98 9.76 7.34
CA GLU A 162 13.80 9.54 6.15
C GLU A 162 14.67 8.30 6.34
N GLU A 163 14.56 7.37 5.39
CA GLU A 163 15.31 6.13 5.40
C GLU A 163 15.43 5.62 3.96
N ILE A 164 16.65 5.28 3.53
CA ILE A 164 16.90 4.65 2.25
C ILE A 164 17.20 3.17 2.50
N SER A 165 16.23 2.31 2.17
CA SER A 165 16.38 0.86 2.19
C SER A 165 15.34 0.21 1.29
N PRO A 166 15.52 -1.06 0.88
CA PRO A 166 14.50 -1.78 0.11
C PRO A 166 13.17 -1.85 0.87
N LYS A 167 12.07 -1.52 0.21
CA LYS A 167 10.71 -1.56 0.79
C LYS A 167 9.75 -2.33 -0.12
N SER A 168 8.77 -2.97 0.50
CA SER A 168 7.52 -3.40 -0.16
C SER A 168 6.37 -2.58 0.42
N ALA A 169 5.36 -2.31 -0.42
CA ALA A 169 4.17 -1.59 0.00
C ALA A 169 2.96 -2.07 -0.81
N VAL A 170 1.78 -1.87 -0.22
CA VAL A 170 0.48 -2.07 -0.87
C VAL A 170 -0.33 -0.80 -0.64
N GLY A 171 -1.09 -0.41 -1.66
CA GLY A 171 -2.01 0.71 -1.63
C GLY A 171 -3.34 0.32 -2.25
N ILE A 172 -4.32 1.20 -2.11
CA ILE A 172 -5.61 1.10 -2.80
C ILE A 172 -5.78 2.40 -3.57
N ASP A 173 -6.04 2.31 -4.88
CA ASP A 173 -6.30 3.49 -5.70
C ASP A 173 -7.75 3.99 -5.56
N ARG A 174 -8.12 5.05 -6.29
CA ARG A 174 -9.48 5.61 -6.22
C ARG A 174 -10.55 4.69 -6.81
N GLN A 175 -10.15 3.73 -7.63
CA GLN A 175 -11.01 2.75 -8.28
C GLN A 175 -11.17 1.48 -7.43
N GLY A 176 -10.41 1.35 -6.34
CA GLY A 176 -10.45 0.17 -5.46
C GLY A 176 -9.55 -0.97 -5.92
N HIS A 177 -8.60 -0.69 -6.82
CA HIS A 177 -7.55 -1.64 -7.23
C HIS A 177 -6.36 -1.59 -6.26
#